data_AF-A0A832Q889-F1
#
_entry.id   AF-A0A832Q889-F1
#
_cell.length_a   1.000
_cell.length_b   1.000
_cell.length_c   1.000
_cell.angle_alpha   90.00
_cell.angle_beta   90.00
_cell.angle_gamma   90.00
#
_symmetry.space_group_name_H-M   'P 1'
#
loop_
_entity.id
_entity.type
_entity.pdbx_description
1 polymer ?
#
loop_
_entity_poly.entity_id
_entity_poly.type
_entity_poly.pdbx_seq_one_letter_code
_entity_poly.pdbx_strand_id
1 'polypeptide(L)'
;MEEKLQTQPLQDEEVAQLIMQEKKRVSVLLFISTILFLLIVGLGVYILHKEGYWTKQEEQKKEERKEVTEVEEEDKVEKGEKPVVEEDKETITKDFVGEYVKAKIPEGWSIKEFKDGEGTEFAEPGYKGFSALNIYQGEKMMLTLRTVQLGTGAPIKEIYRFKDYSPDEEQKTIKRLKAMGVEVKIVDYTNTPYAEYPILGTITRRVEKQFFYDTIKDNSTFEASNVSNSINLNFKVGENEYSFGYYKFSEEITDNQLLIIDKILTSLRVK
;
A
#
# COMPACT_ATOMS: atom_id res chain seq x y z
N MET A 1 -64.07 -48.81 1.32
CA MET A 1 -62.91 -49.73 1.39
C MET A 1 -61.71 -48.81 1.50
N GLU A 2 -61.27 -48.57 2.74
CA GLU A 2 -60.17 -47.64 3.05
C GLU A 2 -58.84 -48.33 2.76
N GLU A 3 -58.08 -47.78 1.82
CA GLU A 3 -56.71 -48.19 1.54
C GLU A 3 -55.80 -47.43 2.52
N LYS A 4 -55.37 -48.13 3.59
CA LYS A 4 -54.29 -47.66 4.46
C LYS A 4 -52.96 -47.96 3.78
N LEU A 5 -52.35 -46.94 3.20
CA LEU A 5 -50.95 -46.98 2.78
C LEU A 5 -50.06 -46.78 4.02
N GLN A 6 -49.52 -47.88 4.52
CA GLN A 6 -48.59 -47.91 5.65
C GLN A 6 -47.19 -48.25 5.11
N THR A 7 -46.45 -47.25 4.64
CA THR A 7 -45.02 -47.37 4.32
C THR A 7 -44.34 -46.02 4.51
N GLN A 8 -43.64 -45.83 5.64
CA GLN A 8 -42.43 -44.97 5.79
C GLN A 8 -42.03 -44.81 7.27
N PRO A 9 -41.30 -45.78 7.84
CA PRO A 9 -40.37 -45.45 8.94
C PRO A 9 -38.91 -45.76 8.61
N LEU A 10 -38.62 -46.56 7.57
CA LEU A 10 -37.25 -47.02 7.29
C LEU A 10 -36.37 -45.98 6.55
N GLN A 11 -36.98 -45.09 5.76
CA GLN A 11 -36.25 -44.09 4.96
C GLN A 11 -35.78 -42.89 5.79
N ASP A 12 -36.54 -42.51 6.81
CA ASP A 12 -36.22 -41.34 7.64
C ASP A 12 -35.06 -41.61 8.62
N GLU A 13 -34.86 -42.86 9.01
CA GLU A 13 -33.77 -43.26 9.92
C GLU A 13 -32.40 -43.28 9.21
N GLU A 14 -32.34 -43.73 7.96
CA GLU A 14 -31.11 -43.69 7.14
C GLU A 14 -30.68 -42.26 6.81
N VAL A 15 -31.65 -41.39 6.48
CA VAL A 15 -31.39 -39.96 6.22
C VAL A 15 -30.92 -39.24 7.50
N ALA A 16 -31.52 -39.55 8.65
CA ALA A 16 -31.08 -38.99 9.93
C ALA A 16 -29.65 -39.40 10.30
N GLN A 17 -29.26 -40.65 10.04
CA GLN A 17 -27.89 -41.12 10.29
C GLN A 17 -26.85 -40.44 9.39
N LEU A 18 -27.17 -40.22 8.11
CA LEU A 18 -26.28 -39.51 7.17
C LEU A 18 -26.07 -38.05 7.59
N ILE A 19 -27.13 -37.33 7.95
CA ILE A 19 -27.06 -35.94 8.43
C ILE A 19 -26.24 -35.86 9.74
N MET A 20 -26.41 -36.82 10.65
CA MET A 20 -25.64 -36.87 11.89
C MET A 20 -24.15 -37.14 11.64
N GLN A 21 -23.83 -38.01 10.66
CA GLN A 21 -22.45 -38.31 10.29
C GLN A 21 -21.76 -37.12 9.61
N GLU A 22 -22.47 -36.40 8.74
CA GLU A 22 -21.96 -35.20 8.07
C GLU A 22 -21.73 -34.05 9.06
N LYS A 23 -22.67 -33.82 9.99
CA LYS A 23 -22.52 -32.84 11.07
C LYS A 23 -21.32 -33.15 11.97
N LYS A 24 -21.07 -34.43 12.27
CA LYS A 24 -19.89 -34.88 13.03
C LYS A 24 -18.59 -34.65 12.25
N ARG A 25 -18.57 -34.89 10.93
CA ARG A 25 -17.39 -34.63 10.09
C ARG A 25 -17.07 -33.14 9.99
N VAL A 26 -18.06 -32.28 9.75
CA VAL A 26 -17.85 -30.82 9.70
C VAL A 26 -17.39 -30.29 11.06
N SER A 27 -17.96 -30.78 12.16
CA SER A 27 -17.53 -30.41 13.51
C SER A 27 -16.08 -30.80 13.80
N VAL A 28 -15.64 -32.00 13.39
CA VAL A 28 -14.25 -32.45 13.52
C VAL A 28 -13.30 -31.61 12.66
N LEU A 29 -13.72 -31.24 11.45
CA LEU A 29 -12.90 -30.45 10.51
C LEU A 29 -12.69 -29.01 11.02
N LEU A 30 -13.73 -28.39 11.57
CA LEU A 30 -13.63 -27.09 12.24
C LEU A 30 -12.73 -27.13 13.49
N PHE A 31 -12.80 -28.22 14.25
CA PHE A 31 -11.94 -28.42 15.42
C PHE A 31 -10.46 -28.54 15.03
N ILE A 32 -10.15 -29.35 14.01
CA ILE A 32 -8.78 -29.51 13.49
C ILE A 32 -8.26 -28.18 12.92
N SER A 33 -9.08 -27.45 12.17
CA SER A 33 -8.71 -26.13 11.63
C SER A 33 -8.40 -25.12 12.74
N THR A 34 -9.18 -25.14 13.83
CA THR A 34 -8.94 -24.27 15.00
C THR A 34 -7.61 -24.61 15.70
N ILE A 35 -7.31 -25.90 15.88
CA ILE A 35 -6.02 -26.34 16.46
C ILE A 35 -4.85 -25.92 15.58
N LEU A 36 -4.97 -26.08 14.26
CA LEU A 36 -3.92 -25.68 13.32
C LEU A 36 -3.65 -24.17 13.38
N PHE A 37 -4.71 -23.36 13.47
CA PHE A 37 -4.58 -21.91 13.62
C PHE A 37 -3.85 -21.54 14.92
N LEU A 38 -4.22 -22.17 16.04
CA LEU A 38 -3.54 -21.95 17.33
C LEU A 38 -2.07 -22.36 17.31
N LEU A 39 -1.71 -23.42 16.59
CA LEU A 39 -0.31 -23.82 16.41
C LEU A 39 0.48 -22.79 15.59
N ILE A 40 -0.11 -22.22 14.54
CA ILE A 40 0.53 -21.16 13.74
C ILE A 40 0.76 -19.91 14.58
N VAL A 41 -0.25 -19.48 15.34
CA VAL A 41 -0.14 -18.32 16.24
C VAL A 41 0.91 -18.59 17.33
N GLY A 42 0.88 -19.77 17.95
CA GLY A 42 1.86 -20.16 18.98
C GLY A 42 3.30 -20.20 18.46
N LEU A 43 3.51 -20.72 17.25
CA LEU A 43 4.82 -20.70 16.59
C LEU A 43 5.27 -19.28 16.25
N GLY A 44 4.36 -18.42 15.79
CA GLY A 44 4.64 -17.00 15.53
C GLY A 44 5.08 -16.26 16.79
N VAL A 45 4.36 -16.42 17.91
CA VAL A 45 4.73 -15.83 19.20
C VAL A 45 6.05 -16.39 19.71
N TYR A 46 6.29 -17.70 19.55
CA TYR A 46 7.54 -18.34 19.94
C TYR A 46 8.75 -17.81 19.16
N ILE A 47 8.61 -17.62 17.84
CA ILE A 47 9.66 -17.02 16.99
C ILE A 47 9.94 -15.59 17.44
N LEU A 48 8.91 -14.76 17.64
CA LEU A 48 9.06 -13.38 18.11
C LEU A 48 9.72 -13.28 19.49
N HIS A 49 9.43 -14.22 20.40
CA HIS A 49 10.04 -14.27 21.73
C HIS A 49 11.49 -14.79 21.68
N LYS A 50 11.78 -15.83 20.88
CA LYS A 50 13.14 -16.39 20.75
C LYS A 50 14.11 -15.43 20.05
N GLU A 51 13.62 -14.62 19.10
CA GLU A 51 14.41 -13.61 18.38
C GLU A 51 14.59 -12.29 19.17
N GLY A 52 14.03 -12.20 20.38
CA GLY A 52 14.25 -11.07 21.28
C GLY A 52 13.60 -9.76 20.82
N TYR A 53 12.59 -9.80 19.95
CA TYR A 53 11.91 -8.61 19.42
C TYR A 53 11.34 -7.72 20.53
N TRP A 54 10.84 -8.32 21.61
CA TRP A 54 10.17 -7.57 22.69
C TRP A 54 11.16 -6.95 23.69
N THR A 55 12.32 -7.56 23.93
CA THR A 55 13.35 -7.00 24.82
C THR A 55 14.13 -5.85 24.17
N LYS A 56 14.30 -5.89 22.84
CA LYS A 56 15.04 -4.86 22.07
C LYS A 56 14.30 -3.52 21.94
N GLN A 57 12.96 -3.52 21.96
CA GLN A 57 12.20 -2.25 21.92
C GLN A 57 12.30 -1.45 23.22
N GLU A 58 12.39 -2.12 24.38
CA GLU A 58 12.51 -1.43 25.68
C GLU A 58 13.89 -0.80 25.90
N GLU A 59 14.96 -1.37 25.32
CA GLU A 59 16.29 -0.77 25.33
C GLU A 59 16.44 0.36 24.31
N GLN A 60 15.86 0.24 23.10
CA GLN A 60 15.81 1.32 22.10
C GLN A 60 15.09 2.58 22.62
N LYS A 61 13.98 2.43 23.34
CA LYS A 61 13.29 3.56 24.01
C LYS A 61 14.11 4.21 25.13
N LYS A 62 15.10 3.51 25.68
CA LYS A 62 16.00 4.02 26.73
C LYS A 62 17.21 4.75 26.16
N GLU A 63 17.65 4.39 24.96
CA GLU A 63 18.73 5.08 24.23
C GLU A 63 18.25 6.35 23.53
N GLU A 64 17.10 6.35 22.86
CA GLU A 64 16.52 7.57 22.24
C GLU A 64 16.26 8.70 23.27
N ARG A 65 15.98 8.34 24.55
CA ARG A 65 15.75 9.33 25.61
C ARG A 65 17.05 9.94 26.16
N LYS A 66 18.20 9.30 25.94
CA LYS A 66 19.52 9.85 26.31
C LYS A 66 20.09 10.73 25.20
N GLU A 67 19.89 10.35 23.94
CA GLU A 67 20.46 11.05 22.77
C GLU A 67 19.91 12.47 22.56
N VAL A 68 18.69 12.77 23.04
CA VAL A 68 18.09 14.12 22.95
C VAL A 68 18.68 15.12 23.95
N THR A 69 19.45 14.67 24.96
CA THR A 69 19.96 15.57 26.02
C THR A 69 21.42 15.98 25.81
N GLU A 70 22.16 15.40 24.86
CA GLU A 70 23.62 15.52 24.79
C GLU A 70 24.16 16.17 23.50
N VAL A 71 23.31 16.81 22.68
CA VAL A 71 23.76 17.60 21.52
C VAL A 71 24.03 19.06 21.92
N GLU A 72 24.95 19.26 22.85
CA GLU A 72 25.70 20.50 23.07
C GLU A 72 27.02 20.13 23.77
N GLU A 73 28.06 19.81 23.00
CA GLU A 73 29.47 20.24 23.17
C GLU A 73 30.46 19.38 22.36
N GLU A 74 31.61 19.99 22.06
CA GLU A 74 32.56 19.74 20.98
C GLU A 74 33.57 18.58 21.17
N ASP A 75 34.11 18.12 20.03
CA ASP A 75 35.47 17.63 19.74
C ASP A 75 36.27 16.76 20.75
N LYS A 76 36.58 15.51 20.36
CA LYS A 76 37.96 15.06 20.00
C LYS A 76 38.10 13.59 19.58
N VAL A 77 39.12 13.40 18.74
CA VAL A 77 39.61 12.25 17.96
C VAL A 77 40.25 11.11 18.81
N GLU A 78 40.01 9.82 18.49
CA GLU A 78 40.98 8.84 17.92
C GLU A 78 40.68 7.31 18.19
N LYS A 79 40.63 6.53 17.10
CA LYS A 79 41.01 5.10 16.84
C LYS A 79 40.34 3.86 17.48
N GLY A 80 39.86 2.99 16.56
CA GLY A 80 39.99 1.52 16.53
C GLY A 80 38.93 0.73 17.31
N GLU A 81 38.26 -0.33 16.85
CA GLU A 81 38.38 -1.23 15.70
C GLU A 81 36.97 -1.77 15.36
N LYS A 82 36.70 -2.04 14.07
CA LYS A 82 35.47 -2.71 13.60
C LYS A 82 35.48 -4.20 13.99
N PRO A 83 34.30 -4.78 14.24
CA PRO A 83 33.97 -6.02 13.55
C PRO A 83 32.55 -5.99 12.94
N VAL A 84 32.55 -6.15 11.62
CA VAL A 84 31.59 -6.86 10.76
C VAL A 84 30.10 -6.76 11.09
N VAL A 85 29.46 -5.86 10.34
CA VAL A 85 28.04 -5.85 9.98
C VAL A 85 27.75 -7.09 9.12
N GLU A 86 26.84 -7.97 9.56
CA GLU A 86 26.02 -8.80 8.66
C GLU A 86 24.63 -8.17 8.68
N GLU A 87 24.45 -7.11 7.88
CA GLU A 87 23.71 -7.16 6.62
C GLU A 87 22.27 -7.65 6.83
N ASP A 88 21.36 -6.68 7.05
CA ASP A 88 20.26 -6.54 6.11
C ASP A 88 20.85 -6.88 4.74
N LYS A 89 20.24 -7.79 3.95
CA LYS A 89 20.64 -7.88 2.55
C LYS A 89 20.33 -6.52 1.93
N GLU A 90 21.29 -5.60 2.03
CA GLU A 90 21.33 -4.31 1.42
C GLU A 90 21.21 -4.64 -0.04
N THR A 91 20.00 -4.49 -0.55
CA THR A 91 19.74 -4.73 -1.96
C THR A 91 20.61 -3.70 -2.64
N ILE A 92 21.68 -4.12 -3.31
CA ILE A 92 22.66 -3.21 -3.89
C ILE A 92 21.88 -2.21 -4.76
N THR A 93 21.84 -0.96 -4.30
CA THR A 93 21.13 0.11 -4.98
C THR A 93 22.13 0.97 -5.71
N LYS A 94 21.80 1.34 -6.93
CA LYS A 94 22.50 2.36 -7.72
C LYS A 94 21.65 3.62 -7.79
N ASP A 95 22.30 4.75 -7.96
CA ASP A 95 21.61 6.01 -8.24
C ASP A 95 21.15 6.04 -9.70
N PHE A 96 19.85 6.25 -9.89
CA PHE A 96 19.29 6.71 -11.15
C PHE A 96 19.30 8.24 -11.16
N VAL A 97 19.86 8.83 -12.21
CA VAL A 97 19.85 10.27 -12.44
C VAL A 97 19.29 10.53 -13.84
N GLY A 98 18.02 10.90 -13.90
CA GLY A 98 17.32 11.25 -15.13
C GLY A 98 17.53 12.70 -15.58
N GLU A 99 16.70 13.11 -16.53
CA GLU A 99 16.57 14.49 -16.98
C GLU A 99 15.77 15.29 -15.94
N TYR A 100 14.70 14.70 -15.39
CA TYR A 100 13.76 15.38 -14.49
C TYR A 100 13.85 14.94 -13.02
N VAL A 101 14.10 13.65 -12.76
CA VAL A 101 14.12 13.11 -11.39
C VAL A 101 15.36 12.26 -11.13
N LYS A 102 15.62 12.00 -9.84
CA LYS A 102 16.62 11.07 -9.35
C LYS A 102 16.00 10.11 -8.32
N ALA A 103 16.53 8.90 -8.24
CA ALA A 103 16.05 7.87 -7.31
C ALA A 103 17.14 6.84 -7.02
N LYS A 104 16.99 6.08 -5.94
CA LYS A 104 17.76 4.86 -5.70
C LYS A 104 17.01 3.66 -6.29
N ILE A 105 17.69 2.87 -7.11
CA ILE A 105 17.11 1.71 -7.77
C ILE A 105 17.94 0.44 -7.49
N PRO A 106 17.32 -0.69 -7.13
CA PRO A 106 18.03 -1.94 -6.93
C PRO A 106 18.50 -2.55 -8.26
N GLU A 107 19.43 -3.49 -8.18
CA GLU A 107 19.87 -4.27 -9.33
C GLU A 107 18.71 -4.97 -10.04
N GLY A 108 18.75 -5.02 -11.38
CA GLY A 108 17.68 -5.58 -12.21
C GLY A 108 16.48 -4.65 -12.42
N TRP A 109 16.45 -3.47 -11.79
CA TRP A 109 15.42 -2.46 -11.98
C TRP A 109 15.93 -1.27 -12.79
N SER A 110 15.00 -0.58 -13.45
CA SER A 110 15.29 0.64 -14.20
C SER A 110 14.11 1.62 -14.19
N ILE A 111 14.42 2.88 -14.43
CA ILE A 111 13.44 3.95 -14.63
C ILE A 111 13.64 4.51 -16.03
N LYS A 112 12.53 4.79 -16.73
CA LYS A 112 12.53 5.50 -18.00
C LYS A 112 11.62 6.72 -17.91
N GLU A 113 12.20 7.88 -18.18
CA GLU A 113 11.47 9.15 -18.32
C GLU A 113 11.08 9.34 -19.79
N PHE A 114 9.90 9.93 -20.00
CA PHE A 114 9.38 10.30 -21.30
C PHE A 114 9.09 11.81 -21.32
N LYS A 115 9.18 12.41 -22.50
CA LYS A 115 8.97 13.85 -22.67
C LYS A 115 8.13 14.18 -23.88
N ASP A 116 7.69 15.43 -23.95
CA ASP A 116 7.03 16.02 -25.12
C ASP A 116 5.80 15.21 -25.57
N GLY A 117 5.09 14.63 -24.60
CA GLY A 117 3.87 13.85 -24.79
C GLY A 117 4.12 12.36 -25.04
N GLU A 118 5.37 11.91 -25.13
CA GLU A 118 5.67 10.49 -25.22
C GLU A 118 5.23 9.74 -23.95
N GLY A 119 4.90 8.46 -24.09
CA GLY A 119 4.56 7.59 -22.95
C GLY A 119 3.20 7.86 -22.30
N THR A 120 2.43 8.84 -22.79
CA THR A 120 1.06 9.14 -22.35
C THR A 120 0.16 9.38 -23.56
N GLU A 121 -1.10 8.94 -23.47
CA GLU A 121 -2.14 9.25 -24.46
C GLU A 121 -2.92 10.52 -24.09
N PHE A 122 -2.59 11.12 -22.95
CA PHE A 122 -3.29 12.27 -22.37
C PHE A 122 -2.59 13.61 -22.60
N ALA A 123 -1.53 13.63 -23.41
CA ALA A 123 -0.84 14.86 -23.76
C ALA A 123 -1.59 15.58 -24.89
N GLU A 124 -1.82 16.89 -24.71
CA GLU A 124 -2.36 17.71 -25.79
C GLU A 124 -1.33 17.88 -26.92
N PRO A 125 -1.78 18.11 -28.17
CA PRO A 125 -0.89 18.43 -29.27
C PRO A 125 0.01 19.62 -28.93
N GLY A 126 1.33 19.39 -28.95
CA GLY A 126 2.32 20.43 -28.62
C GLY A 126 2.78 20.45 -27.16
N TYR A 127 2.38 19.50 -26.32
CA TYR A 127 2.93 19.34 -24.96
C TYR A 127 4.47 19.28 -24.98
N LYS A 128 5.10 19.97 -24.01
CA LYS A 128 6.56 20.03 -23.85
C LYS A 128 6.98 19.73 -22.42
N GLY A 129 8.07 18.96 -22.28
CA GLY A 129 8.64 18.57 -20.98
C GLY A 129 8.16 17.21 -20.49
N PHE A 130 8.27 16.96 -19.19
CA PHE A 130 8.11 15.64 -18.57
C PHE A 130 6.70 15.08 -18.71
N SER A 131 6.51 13.98 -19.44
CA SER A 131 5.19 13.44 -19.77
C SER A 131 4.86 12.10 -19.09
N ALA A 132 5.85 11.26 -18.79
CA ALA A 132 5.64 10.02 -18.08
C ALA A 132 6.93 9.49 -17.41
N LEU A 133 6.75 8.68 -16.38
CA LEU A 133 7.79 7.90 -15.74
C LEU A 133 7.35 6.44 -15.64
N ASN A 134 8.17 5.53 -16.15
CA ASN A 134 7.94 4.10 -16.02
C ASN A 134 9.04 3.44 -15.19
N ILE A 135 8.66 2.52 -14.32
CA ILE A 135 9.55 1.65 -13.54
C ILE A 135 9.46 0.23 -14.12
N TYR A 136 10.62 -0.39 -14.36
CA TYR A 136 10.75 -1.73 -14.93
C TYR A 136 11.55 -2.65 -14.02
N GLN A 137 11.25 -3.94 -14.08
CA GLN A 137 12.11 -5.02 -13.61
C GLN A 137 12.49 -5.88 -14.82
N GLY A 138 13.77 -5.88 -15.20
CA GLY A 138 14.20 -6.34 -16.51
C GLY A 138 13.47 -5.57 -17.63
N GLU A 139 12.81 -6.29 -18.53
CA GLU A 139 12.02 -5.71 -19.63
C GLU A 139 10.55 -5.47 -19.26
N LYS A 140 10.08 -5.98 -18.11
CA LYS A 140 8.66 -5.93 -17.74
C LYS A 140 8.36 -4.63 -17.01
N MET A 141 7.40 -3.86 -17.53
CA MET A 141 6.90 -2.64 -16.89
C MET A 141 6.13 -3.01 -15.62
N MET A 142 6.52 -2.41 -14.50
CA MET A 142 5.98 -2.66 -13.16
C MET A 142 5.02 -1.56 -12.71
N LEU A 143 5.35 -0.30 -13.02
CA LEU A 143 4.53 0.87 -12.74
C LEU A 143 4.72 1.91 -13.84
N THR A 144 3.64 2.58 -14.22
CA THR A 144 3.65 3.81 -15.01
C THR A 144 3.01 4.94 -14.21
N LEU A 145 3.63 6.11 -14.24
CA LEU A 145 3.09 7.40 -13.81
C LEU A 145 3.02 8.29 -15.06
N ARG A 146 1.86 8.89 -15.32
CA ARG A 146 1.64 9.71 -16.53
C ARG A 146 1.13 11.09 -16.15
N THR A 147 1.59 12.10 -16.86
CA THR A 147 0.93 13.40 -16.82
C THR A 147 -0.42 13.25 -17.50
N VAL A 148 -1.43 13.86 -16.88
CA VAL A 148 -2.77 13.98 -17.45
C VAL A 148 -3.06 15.47 -17.47
N GLN A 149 -3.04 16.06 -18.66
CA GLN A 149 -3.78 17.28 -18.90
C GLN A 149 -5.22 16.84 -19.17
N LEU A 150 -6.17 17.44 -18.45
CA LEU A 150 -7.62 17.17 -18.47
C LEU A 150 -8.10 16.18 -17.40
N GLY A 151 -8.68 16.78 -16.35
CA GLY A 151 -9.56 16.12 -15.40
C GLY A 151 -10.76 15.54 -16.14
N THR A 152 -10.66 14.27 -16.52
CA THR A 152 -11.86 13.49 -16.81
C THR A 152 -12.43 13.10 -15.47
N GLY A 153 -13.62 13.64 -15.18
CA GLY A 153 -14.42 13.35 -14.00
C GLY A 153 -14.82 11.89 -13.97
N ALA A 154 -13.87 11.02 -13.64
CA ALA A 154 -14.18 9.67 -13.24
C ALA A 154 -15.21 9.77 -12.11
N PRO A 155 -16.35 9.09 -12.25
CA PRO A 155 -17.43 9.21 -11.29
C PRO A 155 -16.88 8.85 -9.92
N ILE A 156 -17.03 9.77 -8.97
CA ILE A 156 -16.73 9.51 -7.58
C ILE A 156 -17.76 8.49 -7.10
N LYS A 157 -17.32 7.25 -6.92
CA LYS A 157 -18.17 6.14 -6.48
C LYS A 157 -17.93 5.77 -5.03
N GLU A 158 -16.73 6.06 -4.54
CA GLU A 158 -16.26 5.56 -3.25
C GLU A 158 -15.59 6.69 -2.46
N ILE A 159 -15.80 6.68 -1.15
CA ILE A 159 -15.02 7.45 -0.18
C ILE A 159 -14.23 6.45 0.65
N TYR A 160 -12.93 6.66 0.73
CA TYR A 160 -12.02 5.74 1.41
C TYR A 160 -11.70 6.27 2.80
N ARG A 161 -12.03 5.49 3.82
CA ARG A 161 -11.86 5.86 5.22
C ARG A 161 -10.63 5.17 5.79
N PHE A 162 -9.64 5.94 6.19
CA PHE A 162 -8.48 5.45 6.95
C PHE A 162 -8.64 5.73 8.45
N LYS A 163 -7.77 5.17 9.28
CA LYS A 163 -7.86 5.26 10.76
C LYS A 163 -7.87 6.69 11.31
N ASP A 164 -7.26 7.61 10.59
CA ASP A 164 -7.00 9.01 10.94
C ASP A 164 -7.69 9.97 9.95
N TYR A 165 -8.83 9.57 9.39
CA TYR A 165 -9.71 10.45 8.61
C TYR A 165 -10.40 11.50 9.51
N SER A 166 -10.87 12.59 8.92
CA SER A 166 -11.77 13.54 9.57
C SER A 166 -13.24 13.19 9.33
N PRO A 167 -14.03 12.87 10.38
CA PRO A 167 -15.47 12.66 10.24
C PRO A 167 -16.19 13.89 9.65
N ASP A 168 -15.75 15.10 9.98
CA ASP A 168 -16.37 16.34 9.51
C ASP A 168 -16.16 16.55 8.01
N GLU A 169 -14.94 16.33 7.51
CA GLU A 169 -14.63 16.45 6.06
C GLU A 169 -15.29 15.32 5.25
N GLU A 170 -15.40 14.11 5.81
CA GLU A 170 -16.16 13.02 5.20
C GLU A 170 -17.64 13.41 5.03
N GLN A 171 -18.29 13.88 6.09
CA GLN A 171 -19.70 14.29 6.05
C GLN A 171 -19.95 15.46 5.09
N LYS A 172 -19.05 16.44 5.06
CA LYS A 172 -19.08 17.55 4.10
C LYS A 172 -18.97 17.05 2.66
N THR A 173 -18.08 16.09 2.40
CA THR A 173 -17.92 15.46 1.09
C THR A 173 -19.18 14.69 0.68
N ILE A 174 -19.73 13.86 1.57
CA ILE A 174 -20.99 13.13 1.34
C ILE A 174 -22.12 14.10 1.02
N LYS A 175 -22.28 15.17 1.80
CA LYS A 175 -23.33 16.18 1.59
C LYS A 175 -23.20 16.86 0.22
N ARG A 176 -21.96 17.21 -0.17
CA ARG A 176 -21.66 17.80 -1.48
C ARG A 176 -22.01 16.85 -2.63
N LEU A 177 -21.59 15.59 -2.54
CA LEU A 177 -21.84 14.58 -3.59
C LEU A 177 -23.32 14.25 -3.69
N LYS A 178 -24.03 14.11 -2.56
CA LYS A 178 -25.47 13.92 -2.54
C LYS A 178 -26.23 15.08 -3.18
N ALA A 179 -25.80 16.33 -2.96
CA ALA A 179 -26.39 17.50 -3.60
C ALA A 179 -26.18 17.51 -5.13
N MET A 180 -25.16 16.81 -5.63
CA MET A 180 -24.91 16.59 -7.05
C MET A 180 -25.64 15.35 -7.60
N GLY A 181 -26.46 14.67 -6.80
CA GLY A 181 -27.14 13.43 -7.19
C GLY A 181 -26.22 12.21 -7.26
N VAL A 182 -25.04 12.29 -6.64
CA VAL A 182 -24.06 11.20 -6.60
C VAL A 182 -24.22 10.42 -5.30
N GLU A 183 -24.55 9.14 -5.42
CA GLU A 183 -24.50 8.19 -4.31
C GLU A 183 -23.09 7.59 -4.22
N VAL A 184 -22.54 7.55 -3.01
CA VAL A 184 -21.20 7.04 -2.74
C VAL A 184 -21.24 5.92 -1.73
N LYS A 185 -20.36 4.94 -1.94
CA LYS A 185 -20.09 3.88 -0.97
C LYS A 185 -18.90 4.29 -0.10
N ILE A 186 -18.98 4.04 1.19
CA ILE A 186 -17.81 4.15 2.07
C ILE A 186 -17.06 2.82 2.03
N VAL A 187 -15.76 2.89 1.74
CA VAL A 187 -14.82 1.76 1.80
C VAL A 187 -13.97 1.97 3.05
N ASP A 188 -14.11 1.08 4.01
CA ASP A 188 -13.48 1.21 5.33
C ASP A 188 -12.14 0.47 5.39
N TYR A 189 -11.06 1.24 5.56
CA TYR A 189 -9.68 0.78 5.71
C TYR A 189 -9.11 1.09 7.11
N THR A 190 -9.94 1.41 8.11
CA THR A 190 -9.44 1.77 9.45
C THR A 190 -8.57 0.68 10.09
N ASN A 191 -8.81 -0.59 9.74
CA ASN A 191 -8.07 -1.75 10.24
C ASN A 191 -7.24 -2.46 9.15
N THR A 192 -7.09 -1.84 7.98
CA THR A 192 -6.37 -2.42 6.84
C THR A 192 -4.92 -1.95 6.85
N PRO A 193 -3.93 -2.86 6.76
CA PRO A 193 -2.54 -2.47 6.59
C PRO A 193 -2.33 -1.68 5.29
N TYR A 194 -1.51 -0.64 5.35
CA TYR A 194 -1.12 0.16 4.20
C TYR A 194 0.35 0.57 4.33
N ALA A 195 0.98 0.86 3.20
CA ALA A 195 2.27 1.56 3.17
C ALA A 195 2.01 3.06 3.06
N GLU A 196 2.77 3.89 3.77
CA GLU A 196 2.68 5.35 3.70
C GLU A 196 4.06 5.94 3.46
N TYR A 197 4.18 6.79 2.44
CA TYR A 197 5.42 7.46 2.08
C TYR A 197 5.14 8.64 1.14
N PRO A 198 6.02 9.65 1.10
CA PRO A 198 5.90 10.74 0.16
C PRO A 198 6.33 10.31 -1.25
N ILE A 199 5.53 10.65 -2.25
CA ILE A 199 5.93 10.59 -3.66
C ILE A 199 6.03 12.03 -4.15
N LEU A 200 7.26 12.48 -4.49
CA LEU A 200 7.52 13.86 -4.95
C LEU A 200 6.92 14.94 -4.01
N GLY A 201 6.93 14.68 -2.70
CA GLY A 201 6.42 15.60 -1.67
C GLY A 201 4.92 15.44 -1.34
N THR A 202 4.18 14.59 -2.05
CA THR A 202 2.77 14.30 -1.74
C THR A 202 2.67 13.05 -0.87
N ILE A 203 2.07 13.17 0.32
CA ILE A 203 1.82 12.03 1.20
C ILE A 203 0.87 11.07 0.50
N THR A 204 1.34 9.84 0.31
CA THR A 204 0.62 8.80 -0.41
C THR A 204 0.54 7.55 0.44
N ARG A 205 -0.63 6.90 0.42
CA ARG A 205 -0.87 5.57 0.99
C ARG A 205 -1.09 4.57 -0.12
N ARG A 206 -0.51 3.38 0.02
CA ARG A 206 -0.76 2.24 -0.87
C ARG A 206 -1.48 1.13 -0.11
N VAL A 207 -2.66 0.75 -0.62
CA VAL A 207 -3.34 -0.49 -0.25
C VAL A 207 -3.32 -1.37 -1.49
N GLU A 208 -2.69 -2.54 -1.40
CA GLU A 208 -2.48 -3.44 -2.55
C GLU A 208 -1.91 -2.70 -3.78
N LYS A 209 -2.66 -2.62 -4.89
CA LYS A 209 -2.26 -1.96 -6.15
C LYS A 209 -2.94 -0.59 -6.33
N GLN A 210 -3.40 0.03 -5.24
CA GLN A 210 -4.09 1.31 -5.26
C GLN A 210 -3.33 2.35 -4.46
N PHE A 211 -3.15 3.53 -5.05
CA PHE A 211 -2.65 4.70 -4.37
C PHE A 211 -3.79 5.60 -3.95
N PHE A 212 -3.64 6.17 -2.76
CA PHE A 212 -4.45 7.24 -2.22
C PHE A 212 -3.50 8.37 -1.88
N TYR A 213 -3.79 9.58 -2.32
CA TYR A 213 -3.03 10.75 -1.88
C TYR A 213 -3.89 11.59 -0.95
N ASP A 214 -3.23 12.32 -0.06
CA ASP A 214 -3.93 13.26 0.81
C ASP A 214 -4.42 14.46 0.00
N THR A 215 -5.72 14.71 0.03
CA THR A 215 -6.35 15.79 -0.71
C THR A 215 -6.33 17.12 0.04
N ILE A 216 -6.01 17.09 1.33
CA ILE A 216 -5.84 18.29 2.15
C ILE A 216 -4.37 18.37 2.53
N LYS A 217 -3.76 19.53 2.31
CA LYS A 217 -2.36 19.76 2.68
C LYS A 217 -2.28 20.28 4.11
N ASP A 218 -1.23 19.87 4.83
CA ASP A 218 -0.85 20.41 6.14
C ASP A 218 -1.92 20.22 7.24
N ASN A 219 -2.78 19.20 7.13
CA ASN A 219 -3.72 18.78 8.17
C ASN A 219 -3.17 17.61 9.01
N SER A 220 -3.84 17.30 10.12
CA SER A 220 -3.50 16.18 11.01
C SER A 220 -4.25 14.89 10.67
N THR A 221 -5.04 14.89 9.60
CA THR A 221 -5.87 13.76 9.15
C THR A 221 -5.47 13.38 7.74
N PHE A 222 -5.81 12.17 7.30
CA PHE A 222 -5.57 11.76 5.92
C PHE A 222 -6.87 11.72 5.12
N GLU A 223 -7.07 12.69 4.25
CA GLU A 223 -8.27 12.78 3.42
C GLU A 223 -8.02 12.16 2.05
N ALA A 224 -8.25 10.84 1.98
CA ALA A 224 -7.93 10.03 0.81
C ALA A 224 -8.63 10.51 -0.47
N SER A 225 -7.87 10.54 -1.56
CA SER A 225 -8.41 10.71 -2.91
C SER A 225 -9.47 9.67 -3.26
N ASN A 226 -10.53 10.10 -3.95
CA ASN A 226 -11.74 9.32 -4.23
C ASN A 226 -11.90 8.89 -5.70
N VAL A 227 -10.82 8.97 -6.48
CA VAL A 227 -10.77 8.60 -7.89
C VAL A 227 -9.76 7.48 -8.08
N SER A 228 -10.22 6.33 -8.57
CA SER A 228 -9.36 5.18 -8.86
C SER A 228 -8.38 5.47 -9.99
N ASN A 229 -7.15 4.98 -9.86
CA ASN A 229 -6.07 5.12 -10.85
C ASN A 229 -5.67 6.58 -11.17
N SER A 230 -6.13 7.54 -10.38
CA SER A 230 -5.71 8.92 -10.45
C SER A 230 -4.88 9.26 -9.23
N ILE A 231 -3.82 10.03 -9.46
CA ILE A 231 -2.99 10.60 -8.41
C ILE A 231 -2.80 12.07 -8.74
N ASN A 232 -2.49 12.90 -7.74
CA ASN A 232 -2.17 14.31 -7.98
C ASN A 232 -0.80 14.62 -7.37
N LEU A 233 0.25 14.36 -8.15
CA LEU A 233 1.63 14.60 -7.72
C LEU A 233 2.15 15.86 -8.39
N ASN A 234 2.01 17.00 -7.73
CA ASN A 234 2.52 18.27 -8.23
C ASN A 234 3.98 18.48 -7.81
N PHE A 235 4.83 18.86 -8.75
CA PHE A 235 6.24 19.13 -8.50
C PHE A 235 6.82 20.13 -9.50
N LYS A 236 7.97 20.73 -9.15
CA LYS A 236 8.66 21.72 -9.98
C LYS A 236 10.01 21.20 -10.42
N VAL A 237 10.34 21.32 -11.70
CA VAL A 237 11.69 21.09 -12.24
C VAL A 237 12.19 22.42 -12.81
N GLY A 238 13.11 23.07 -12.09
CA GLY A 238 13.46 24.47 -12.37
C GLY A 238 12.24 25.39 -12.19
N GLU A 239 11.93 26.18 -13.21
CA GLU A 239 10.76 27.09 -13.22
C GLU A 239 9.47 26.41 -13.72
N ASN A 240 9.55 25.20 -14.27
CA ASN A 240 8.42 24.50 -14.85
C ASN A 240 7.67 23.67 -13.81
N GLU A 241 6.34 23.74 -13.84
CA GLU A 241 5.44 22.93 -13.02
C GLU A 241 4.94 21.71 -13.79
N TYR A 242 4.96 20.56 -13.15
CA TYR A 242 4.48 19.29 -13.68
C TYR A 242 3.53 18.61 -12.68
N SER A 243 2.64 17.78 -13.21
CA SER A 243 1.74 16.96 -12.40
C SER A 243 1.57 15.58 -13.00
N PHE A 244 1.80 14.53 -12.21
CA PHE A 244 1.32 13.20 -12.55
C PHE A 244 -0.14 13.08 -12.12
N GLY A 245 -0.98 12.68 -13.08
CA GLY A 245 -2.43 12.58 -12.94
C GLY A 245 -2.97 11.15 -12.94
N TYR A 246 -2.17 10.20 -13.43
CA TYR A 246 -2.56 8.81 -13.63
C TYR A 246 -1.43 7.86 -13.25
N TYR A 247 -1.80 6.71 -12.71
CA TYR A 247 -0.89 5.61 -12.49
C TYR A 247 -1.50 4.26 -12.88
N LYS A 248 -0.65 3.29 -13.22
CA LYS A 248 -1.06 1.89 -13.37
C LYS A 248 0.07 0.95 -12.99
N PHE A 249 -0.22 0.00 -12.11
CA PHE A 249 0.66 -1.13 -11.83
C PHE A 249 0.52 -2.23 -12.89
N SER A 250 1.56 -3.05 -13.03
CA SER A 250 1.48 -4.31 -13.76
C SER A 250 0.42 -5.23 -13.13
N GLU A 251 -0.42 -5.86 -13.94
CA GLU A 251 -1.49 -6.74 -13.46
C GLU A 251 -0.92 -7.96 -12.70
N GLU A 252 0.24 -8.42 -13.12
CA GLU A 252 0.96 -9.57 -12.55
C GLU A 252 1.97 -9.15 -11.46
N ILE A 253 1.93 -7.92 -10.96
CA ILE A 253 2.84 -7.51 -9.89
C ILE A 253 2.55 -8.26 -8.58
N THR A 254 3.60 -8.69 -7.90
CA THR A 254 3.59 -9.39 -6.61
C THR A 254 3.83 -8.42 -5.44
N ASP A 255 3.51 -8.85 -4.22
CA ASP A 255 3.69 -8.03 -3.01
C ASP A 255 5.16 -7.62 -2.78
N ASN A 256 6.11 -8.54 -3.02
CA ASN A 256 7.53 -8.23 -2.92
C ASN A 256 7.98 -7.17 -3.94
N GLN A 257 7.44 -7.20 -5.16
CA GLN A 257 7.71 -6.18 -6.17
C GLN A 257 7.08 -4.84 -5.80
N LEU A 258 5.89 -4.85 -5.18
CA LEU A 258 5.27 -3.63 -4.65
C LEU A 258 6.15 -2.98 -3.57
N LEU A 259 6.70 -3.77 -2.64
CA LEU A 259 7.63 -3.24 -1.63
C LEU A 259 8.90 -2.61 -2.25
N ILE A 260 9.40 -3.15 -3.36
CA ILE A 260 10.52 -2.55 -4.08
C ILE A 260 10.11 -1.24 -4.74
N ILE A 261 8.94 -1.18 -5.36
CA ILE A 261 8.40 0.06 -5.93
C ILE A 261 8.25 1.13 -4.85
N ASP A 262 7.72 0.79 -3.68
CA ASP A 262 7.57 1.73 -2.56
C ASP A 262 8.92 2.34 -2.19
N LYS A 263 9.98 1.52 -2.11
CA LYS A 263 11.34 2.00 -1.84
C LYS A 263 11.85 2.93 -2.94
N ILE A 264 11.65 2.58 -4.21
CA ILE A 264 12.04 3.43 -5.35
C ILE A 264 11.31 4.77 -5.29
N LEU A 265 9.98 4.77 -5.11
CA LEU A 265 9.15 5.97 -5.04
C LEU A 265 9.47 6.83 -3.83
N THR A 266 9.73 6.22 -2.67
CA THR A 266 10.16 6.91 -1.44
C THR A 266 11.47 7.66 -1.66
N SER A 267 12.38 7.12 -2.49
CA SER A 267 13.65 7.76 -2.83
C SER A 267 13.55 8.80 -3.96
N LEU A 268 12.41 8.87 -4.65
CA LEU A 268 12.22 9.71 -5.83
C LEU A 268 12.25 11.20 -5.46
N ARG A 269 13.15 11.96 -6.09
CA ARG A 269 13.28 13.40 -5.88
C ARG A 269 13.39 14.10 -7.23
N VAL A 270 12.93 15.34 -7.28
CA VAL A 270 13.23 16.21 -8.42
C VAL A 270 14.75 16.49 -8.46
N LYS A 271 15.28 16.58 -9.67
CA LYS A 271 16.67 16.91 -9.92
C LYS A 271 16.97 18.38 -9.67
#